data_AF-A0A382UFP5-F1
#
_entry.id   AF-A0A382UFP5-F1
#
_cell.length_a   1.000
_cell.length_b   1.000
_cell.length_c   1.000
_cell.angle_alpha   90.00
_cell.angle_beta   90.00
_cell.angle_gamma   90.00
#
_symmetry.space_group_name_H-M   'P 1'
#
loop_
_entity.id
_entity.type
_entity.pdbx_description
1 polymer ?
#
loop_
_entity_poly.entity_id
_entity_poly.type
_entity_poly.pdbx_seq_one_letter_code
_entity_poly.pdbx_strand_id
1 'polypeptide(L)'
;AKSAELLTEGKPCLLANPADAEILISFWGLSPAEMEHETHVQGQSLGQKEHLANEIHGLRPYLKGANANLVVVPCSEVECVTVTAAGSTATPITVGIQDGFIYWKPDMEKEELARKEELVRFLDGELGLELGEEGIAEVLDQEGRANRMVLVQKVSAKSKKSFEAGLLVALSADLIRRRIPVKVLELAVERFGELDDSMIVELAKACFGVQLLSKLRADFEEAGFEPPVQFAGGRSARVWVEELGFPREYAGFESASLDPLLEVDGPPDLPDLHPYQERVRDAMQELLRSPQV
;
A
#
# COMPACT_ATOMS: atom_id res chain seq x y z
N ALA A 1 23.24 -26.54 16.35
CA ALA A 1 23.08 -25.42 15.40
C ALA A 1 24.46 -24.93 14.92
N LYS A 2 25.29 -24.33 15.78
CA LYS A 2 26.62 -23.78 15.41
C LYS A 2 27.68 -24.77 14.90
N SER A 3 27.57 -26.04 15.25
CA SER A 3 28.46 -27.09 14.71
C SER A 3 28.21 -27.42 13.23
N ALA A 4 27.02 -27.12 12.71
CA ALA A 4 26.71 -27.26 11.29
C ALA A 4 27.33 -26.12 10.46
N GLU A 5 27.43 -24.92 11.03
CA GLU A 5 28.04 -23.74 10.40
C GLU A 5 29.56 -23.91 10.20
N LEU A 6 30.25 -24.49 11.19
CA LEU A 6 31.68 -24.84 11.09
C LEU A 6 31.98 -25.87 10.00
N LEU A 7 31.07 -26.82 9.77
CA LEU A 7 31.19 -27.82 8.71
C LEU A 7 31.00 -27.20 7.32
N THR A 8 30.10 -26.23 7.17
CA THR A 8 29.92 -25.49 5.91
C THR A 8 31.09 -24.57 5.56
N GLU A 9 31.85 -24.07 6.55
CA GLU A 9 33.09 -23.30 6.32
C GLU A 9 34.31 -24.17 5.98
N GLY A 10 34.17 -25.50 5.99
CA GLY A 10 35.25 -26.43 5.64
C GLY A 10 36.35 -26.52 6.70
N LYS A 11 36.11 -26.05 7.93
CA LYS A 11 37.06 -26.17 9.04
C LYS A 11 36.93 -27.54 9.72
N PRO A 12 38.06 -28.19 10.06
CA PRO A 12 38.02 -29.45 10.78
C PRO A 12 37.49 -29.23 12.21
N CYS A 13 36.25 -29.66 12.46
CA CYS A 13 35.64 -29.61 13.79
C CYS A 13 35.37 -31.02 14.33
N LEU A 14 35.41 -31.18 15.65
CA LEU A 14 35.06 -32.41 16.36
C LEU A 14 33.71 -32.23 17.05
N LEU A 15 32.75 -33.10 16.72
CA LEU A 15 31.47 -33.18 17.42
C LEU A 15 31.66 -34.03 18.68
N ALA A 16 31.48 -33.42 19.85
CA ALA A 16 31.57 -34.10 21.14
C ALA A 16 30.33 -33.81 21.99
N ASN A 17 30.00 -34.71 22.91
CA ASN A 17 29.01 -34.43 23.95
C ASN A 17 29.62 -33.46 24.99
N PRO A 18 28.82 -32.83 25.86
CA PRO A 18 29.32 -31.81 26.79
C PRO A 18 30.43 -32.30 27.73
N ALA A 19 30.36 -33.54 28.21
CA ALA A 19 31.34 -34.12 29.11
C ALA A 19 32.68 -34.39 28.40
N ASP A 20 32.63 -34.92 27.18
CA ASP A 20 33.80 -35.18 26.36
C ASP A 20 34.41 -33.88 25.83
N ALA A 21 33.60 -32.85 25.56
CA ALA A 21 34.05 -31.53 25.16
C ALA A 21 34.91 -30.86 26.24
N GLU A 22 34.50 -30.91 27.51
CA GLU A 22 35.30 -30.39 28.63
C GLU A 22 36.65 -31.11 28.76
N ILE A 23 36.67 -32.44 28.57
CA ILE A 23 37.90 -33.23 28.58
C ILE A 23 38.80 -32.83 27.42
N LEU A 24 38.25 -32.66 26.22
CA LEU A 24 38.99 -32.26 25.02
C LEU A 24 39.55 -30.82 25.14
N ILE A 25 38.80 -29.90 25.74
CA ILE A 25 39.25 -28.53 26.00
C ILE A 25 40.38 -28.54 27.05
N SER A 26 40.17 -29.23 28.18
CA SER A 26 41.11 -29.21 29.31
C SER A 26 42.40 -30.00 29.06
N PHE A 27 42.33 -31.15 28.39
CA PHE A 27 43.50 -31.99 28.14
C PHE A 27 44.22 -31.67 26.84
N TRP A 28 43.48 -31.32 25.77
CA TRP A 28 44.07 -31.13 24.44
C TRP A 28 44.14 -29.65 24.03
N GLY A 29 43.66 -28.74 24.88
CA GLY A 29 43.72 -27.31 24.64
C GLY A 29 42.89 -26.86 23.44
N LEU A 30 41.87 -27.64 23.06
CA LEU A 30 40.97 -27.28 21.98
C LEU A 30 40.11 -26.09 22.41
N SER A 31 39.90 -25.14 21.49
CA SER A 31 39.02 -24.00 21.72
C SER A 31 37.55 -24.45 21.64
N PRO A 32 36.69 -24.01 22.56
CA PRO A 32 35.25 -24.20 22.41
C PRO A 32 34.78 -23.52 21.12
N ALA A 33 33.90 -24.18 20.36
CA ALA A 33 33.27 -23.58 19.17
C ALA A 33 32.57 -22.25 19.48
N GLU A 34 32.13 -22.06 20.73
CA GLU A 34 31.51 -20.83 21.23
C GLU A 34 32.47 -19.64 21.32
N MET A 35 33.77 -19.87 21.53
CA MET A 35 34.80 -18.83 21.59
C MET A 35 35.34 -18.46 20.21
N GLU A 36 35.05 -19.26 19.18
CA GLU A 36 35.60 -19.09 17.83
C GLU A 36 34.59 -18.49 16.84
N HIS A 37 33.31 -18.37 17.20
CA HIS A 37 32.26 -17.83 16.35
C HIS A 37 31.26 -16.99 17.15
N GLU A 38 31.59 -15.70 17.32
CA GLU A 38 30.64 -14.69 17.80
C GLU A 38 30.11 -13.89 16.61
N THR A 39 28.79 -13.83 16.48
CA THR A 39 28.12 -13.08 15.41
C THR A 39 27.35 -11.93 16.03
N HIS A 40 27.63 -10.71 15.59
CA HIS A 40 26.99 -9.49 16.04
C HIS A 40 26.51 -8.68 14.84
N VAL A 41 25.34 -8.07 14.96
CA VAL A 41 24.77 -7.12 14.01
C VAL A 41 25.13 -5.70 14.46
N GLN A 42 25.78 -4.96 13.57
CA GLN A 42 26.05 -3.54 13.77
C GLN A 42 25.52 -2.73 12.58
N GLY A 43 25.14 -1.49 12.82
CA GLY A 43 24.70 -0.60 11.77
C GLY A 43 25.01 0.86 12.07
N GLN A 44 25.24 1.63 11.01
CA GLN A 44 25.44 3.07 11.11
C GLN A 44 24.09 3.78 11.10
N SER A 45 23.67 4.30 12.25
CA SER A 45 22.36 4.95 12.44
C SER A 45 22.19 6.14 11.48
N LEU A 46 21.12 6.11 10.68
CA LEU A 46 20.76 7.14 9.71
C LEU A 46 19.75 8.15 10.31
N GLY A 47 19.00 7.76 11.34
CA GLY A 47 17.90 8.57 11.88
C GLY A 47 17.61 8.34 13.35
N GLN A 48 16.43 8.79 13.78
CA GLN A 48 15.93 8.55 15.14
C GLN A 48 15.49 7.09 15.28
N LYS A 49 15.74 6.54 16.48
CA LYS A 49 15.30 5.20 16.87
C LYS A 49 13.84 5.28 17.31
N GLU A 50 13.00 4.34 16.89
CA GLU A 50 11.56 4.33 17.20
C GLU A 50 11.11 2.92 17.59
N HIS A 51 10.05 2.81 18.39
CA HIS A 51 9.51 1.49 18.74
C HIS A 51 8.91 0.81 17.51
N LEU A 52 9.14 -0.50 17.34
CA LEU A 52 8.58 -1.26 16.22
C LEU A 52 7.05 -1.13 16.14
N ALA A 53 6.38 -1.12 17.28
CA ALA A 53 4.94 -0.93 17.39
C ALA A 53 4.45 0.45 16.89
N ASN A 54 5.32 1.46 16.83
CA ASN A 54 5.00 2.79 16.31
C ASN A 54 5.45 2.95 14.86
N GLU A 55 6.55 2.31 14.48
CA GLU A 55 7.02 2.28 13.10
C GLU A 55 6.05 1.53 12.18
N ILE A 56 5.47 0.42 12.68
CA ILE A 56 4.49 -0.41 11.97
C ILE A 56 3.31 -0.70 12.91
N HIS A 57 2.26 0.10 12.78
CA HIS A 57 1.09 0.02 13.67
C HIS A 57 0.34 -1.31 13.52
N GLY A 58 0.30 -1.86 12.31
CA GLY A 58 -0.36 -3.13 12.02
C GLY A 58 0.25 -4.34 12.74
N LEU A 59 1.51 -4.26 13.17
CA LEU A 59 2.17 -5.35 13.93
C LEU A 59 1.80 -5.38 15.41
N ARG A 60 1.20 -4.31 15.97
CA ARG A 60 0.87 -4.22 17.39
C ARG A 60 0.11 -5.42 17.97
N PRO A 61 -0.87 -6.03 17.29
CA PRO A 61 -1.60 -7.19 17.81
C PRO A 61 -0.72 -8.44 17.99
N TYR A 62 0.37 -8.54 17.22
CA TYR A 62 1.24 -9.70 17.13
C TYR A 62 2.48 -9.60 18.03
N LEU A 63 2.90 -8.38 18.39
CA LEU A 63 4.03 -8.14 19.28
C LEU A 63 3.64 -8.41 20.74
N LYS A 64 4.13 -9.55 21.29
CA LYS A 64 3.89 -9.96 22.68
C LYS A 64 5.21 -10.17 23.44
N GLY A 65 5.17 -9.98 24.76
CA GLY A 65 6.29 -10.27 25.65
C GLY A 65 7.55 -9.47 25.31
N ALA A 66 8.69 -10.15 25.14
CA ALA A 66 9.96 -9.53 24.81
C ALA A 66 9.94 -8.76 23.47
N ASN A 67 9.09 -9.18 22.52
CA ASN A 67 9.02 -8.58 21.18
C ASN A 67 8.30 -7.22 21.18
N ALA A 68 7.55 -6.89 22.24
CA ALA A 68 6.82 -5.62 22.33
C ALA A 68 7.73 -4.40 22.53
N ASN A 69 8.94 -4.62 23.06
CA ASN A 69 9.90 -3.55 23.36
C ASN A 69 10.97 -3.37 22.29
N LEU A 70 10.83 -4.04 21.14
CA LEU A 70 11.79 -3.93 20.05
C LEU A 70 11.84 -2.50 19.50
N VAL A 71 13.06 -2.04 19.24
CA VAL A 71 13.34 -0.69 18.72
C VAL A 71 13.96 -0.81 17.34
N VAL A 72 13.35 -0.15 16.36
CA VAL A 72 13.88 -0.05 15.00
C VAL A 72 14.88 1.08 14.92
N VAL A 73 16.03 0.79 14.32
CA VAL A 73 17.11 1.74 14.05
C VAL A 73 17.34 1.74 12.54
N PRO A 74 16.88 2.78 11.82
CA PRO A 74 17.19 2.91 10.40
C PRO A 74 18.69 3.20 10.24
N CYS A 75 19.34 2.48 9.33
CA CYS A 75 20.78 2.51 9.12
C CYS A 75 21.14 2.76 7.65
N SER A 76 22.25 3.46 7.40
CA SER A 76 22.82 3.58 6.05
C SER A 76 23.43 2.25 5.58
N GLU A 77 24.04 1.54 6.52
CA GLU A 77 24.68 0.25 6.34
C GLU A 77 24.41 -0.62 7.56
N VAL A 78 24.11 -1.90 7.31
CA VAL A 78 23.98 -2.92 8.34
C VAL A 78 24.89 -4.09 7.95
N GLU A 79 25.69 -4.53 8.91
CA GLU A 79 26.66 -5.59 8.74
C GLU A 79 26.47 -6.64 9.83
N CYS A 80 26.50 -7.90 9.40
CA CYS A 80 26.65 -9.04 10.26
C CYS A 80 28.14 -9.34 10.38
N VAL A 81 28.71 -9.05 11.54
CA VAL A 81 30.11 -9.24 11.86
C VAL A 81 30.28 -10.57 12.57
N THR A 82 31.00 -11.49 11.93
CA THR A 82 31.40 -12.75 12.53
C THR A 82 32.85 -12.64 12.96
N VAL A 83 33.07 -12.65 14.27
CA VAL A 83 34.40 -12.64 14.88
C VAL A 83 34.84 -14.09 15.04
N THR A 84 35.97 -14.40 14.42
CA THR A 84 36.65 -15.69 14.57
C THR A 84 38.07 -15.51 15.08
N ALA A 85 38.70 -16.57 15.58
CA ALA A 85 40.09 -16.55 16.02
C ALA A 85 41.09 -16.13 14.90
N ALA A 86 40.70 -16.29 13.63
CA ALA A 86 41.48 -15.92 12.46
C ALA A 86 41.27 -14.46 12.00
N GLY A 87 40.31 -13.76 12.60
CA GLY A 87 39.93 -12.39 12.24
C GLY A 87 38.42 -12.19 12.19
N SER A 88 38.04 -10.95 11.91
CA SER A 88 36.64 -10.54 11.80
C SER A 88 36.24 -10.46 10.34
N THR A 89 35.13 -11.10 9.97
CA THR A 89 34.51 -10.94 8.64
C THR A 89 33.20 -10.18 8.79
N ALA A 90 32.99 -9.16 7.96
CA ALA A 90 31.75 -8.40 7.91
C ALA A 90 30.99 -8.77 6.63
N THR A 91 29.74 -9.18 6.79
CA THR A 91 28.84 -9.48 5.66
C THR A 91 27.70 -8.47 5.65
N PRO A 92 27.44 -7.78 4.52
CA PRO A 92 26.37 -6.81 4.45
C PRO A 92 25.01 -7.52 4.49
N ILE A 93 24.09 -7.03 5.32
CA ILE A 93 22.73 -7.55 5.47
C ILE A 93 21.71 -6.40 5.37
N THR A 94 20.45 -6.73 5.08
CA THR A 94 19.38 -5.72 4.97
C THR A 94 18.72 -5.44 6.32
N VAL A 95 18.50 -6.48 7.13
CA VAL A 95 17.89 -6.39 8.46
C VAL A 95 18.61 -7.36 9.39
N GLY A 96 18.83 -6.97 10.64
CA GLY A 96 19.30 -7.86 11.69
C GLY A 96 18.80 -7.43 13.06
N ILE A 97 18.68 -8.39 13.98
CA ILE A 97 18.18 -8.16 15.34
C ILE A 97 19.32 -8.46 16.32
N GLN A 98 19.62 -7.51 17.20
CA GLN A 98 20.56 -7.73 18.30
C GLN A 98 20.16 -6.90 19.52
N ASP A 99 20.17 -7.53 20.70
CA ASP A 99 19.95 -6.87 22.00
C ASP A 99 18.67 -6.02 22.08
N GLY A 100 17.61 -6.46 21.40
CA GLY A 100 16.33 -5.76 21.34
C GLY A 100 16.26 -4.61 20.31
N PHE A 101 17.31 -4.40 19.53
CA PHE A 101 17.36 -3.46 18.42
C PHE A 101 17.24 -4.19 17.09
N ILE A 102 16.42 -3.64 16.20
CA ILE A 102 16.29 -4.06 14.81
C ILE A 102 17.06 -3.04 13.97
N TYR A 103 18.22 -3.44 13.47
CA TYR A 103 19.00 -2.64 12.54
C TYR A 103 18.47 -2.91 11.13
N TRP A 104 17.99 -1.86 10.46
CA TRP A 104 17.38 -1.99 9.14
C TRP A 104 17.96 -0.99 8.16
N LYS A 105 18.39 -1.46 7.00
CA LYS A 105 18.76 -0.64 5.86
C LYS A 105 17.56 -0.48 4.91
N PRO A 106 16.81 0.64 4.97
CA PRO A 106 15.71 0.88 4.05
C PRO A 106 16.22 1.11 2.62
N ASP A 107 15.60 0.45 1.65
CA ASP A 107 15.82 0.71 0.23
C ASP A 107 15.08 1.98 -0.20
N MET A 108 15.78 3.11 -0.20
CA MET A 108 15.20 4.43 -0.48
C MET A 108 14.66 4.60 -1.91
N GLU A 109 14.95 3.67 -2.83
CA GLU A 109 14.36 3.67 -4.17
C GLU A 109 12.93 3.12 -4.18
N LYS A 110 12.53 2.39 -3.14
CA LYS A 110 11.20 1.81 -3.00
C LYS A 110 10.22 2.72 -2.26
N GLU A 111 8.95 2.59 -2.64
CA GLU A 111 7.84 3.20 -1.91
C GLU A 111 7.85 2.80 -0.43
N GLU A 112 7.33 3.68 0.44
CA GLU A 112 7.33 3.45 1.89
C GLU A 112 6.64 2.14 2.29
N LEU A 113 5.51 1.81 1.66
CA LEU A 113 4.77 0.59 1.97
C LEU A 113 5.55 -0.67 1.57
N ALA A 114 6.21 -0.65 0.40
CA ALA A 114 7.07 -1.75 -0.06
C ALA A 114 8.29 -1.94 0.84
N ARG A 115 8.90 -0.84 1.31
CA ARG A 115 9.97 -0.88 2.33
C ARG A 115 9.50 -1.53 3.63
N LYS A 116 8.31 -1.16 4.11
CA LYS A 116 7.72 -1.73 5.32
C LYS A 116 7.37 -3.22 5.13
N GLU A 117 6.91 -3.62 3.95
CA GLU A 117 6.66 -5.03 3.63
C GLU A 117 7.91 -5.91 3.80
N GLU A 118 9.07 -5.47 3.29
CA GLU A 118 10.32 -6.20 3.46
C GLU A 118 10.69 -6.40 4.94
N LEU A 119 10.50 -5.35 5.74
CA LEU A 119 10.74 -5.41 7.17
C LEU A 119 9.76 -6.37 7.87
N VAL A 120 8.46 -6.32 7.54
CA VAL A 120 7.45 -7.23 8.10
C VAL A 120 7.75 -8.69 7.74
N ARG A 121 8.11 -8.98 6.48
CA ARG A 121 8.47 -10.32 6.02
C ARG A 121 9.66 -10.89 6.78
N PHE A 122 10.70 -10.08 6.98
CA PHE A 122 11.85 -10.48 7.76
C PHE A 122 11.47 -10.77 9.22
N LEU A 123 10.67 -9.90 9.83
CA LEU A 123 10.23 -10.06 11.22
C LEU A 123 9.32 -11.26 11.43
N ASP A 124 8.47 -11.60 10.47
CA ASP A 124 7.63 -12.80 10.54
C ASP A 124 8.49 -14.08 10.65
N GLY A 125 9.56 -14.16 9.86
CA GLY A 125 10.51 -15.28 9.88
C GLY A 125 11.37 -15.33 11.14
N GLU A 126 11.96 -14.20 11.55
CA GLU A 126 12.88 -14.15 12.70
C GLU A 126 12.19 -14.22 14.06
N LEU A 127 11.02 -13.57 14.20
CA LEU A 127 10.28 -13.55 15.46
C LEU A 127 9.22 -14.67 15.55
N GLY A 128 9.02 -15.42 14.47
CA GLY A 128 8.03 -16.50 14.40
C GLY A 128 6.61 -15.97 14.65
N LEU A 129 6.21 -14.90 13.96
CA LEU A 129 4.90 -14.25 14.19
C LEU A 129 3.73 -15.06 13.59
N GLU A 130 4.03 -16.05 12.74
CA GLU A 130 3.06 -16.93 12.07
C GLU A 130 1.99 -16.16 11.28
N LEU A 131 2.36 -15.01 10.70
CA LEU A 131 1.45 -14.17 9.92
C LEU A 131 1.09 -14.82 8.59
N GLY A 132 2.09 -15.39 7.90
CA GLY A 132 1.95 -15.84 6.52
C GLY A 132 1.58 -14.69 5.56
N GLU A 133 1.35 -15.01 4.28
CA GLU A 133 1.06 -13.99 3.25
C GLU A 133 -0.21 -13.18 3.55
N GLU A 134 -1.26 -13.83 4.06
CA GLU A 134 -2.52 -13.14 4.39
C GLU A 134 -2.36 -12.19 5.58
N GLY A 135 -1.66 -12.61 6.65
CA GLY A 135 -1.40 -11.76 7.80
C GLY A 135 -0.50 -10.58 7.47
N ILE A 136 0.52 -10.77 6.61
CA ILE A 136 1.38 -9.69 6.13
C ILE A 136 0.57 -8.67 5.33
N ALA A 137 -0.29 -9.13 4.41
CA ALA A 137 -1.16 -8.25 3.65
C ALA A 137 -2.12 -7.46 4.55
N GLU A 138 -2.68 -8.10 5.59
CA GLU A 138 -3.55 -7.43 6.55
C GLU A 138 -2.80 -6.36 7.36
N VAL A 139 -1.59 -6.66 7.84
CA VAL A 139 -0.74 -5.71 8.58
C VAL A 139 -0.45 -4.47 7.73
N LEU A 140 -0.11 -4.66 6.46
CA LEU A 140 0.19 -3.57 5.53
C LEU A 140 -1.06 -2.76 5.17
N ASP A 141 -2.21 -3.41 5.01
CA ASP A 141 -3.48 -2.72 4.77
C ASP A 141 -3.91 -1.89 6.00
N GLN A 142 -3.72 -2.40 7.22
CA GLN A 142 -3.98 -1.64 8.45
C GLN A 142 -3.06 -0.41 8.55
N GLU A 143 -1.77 -0.58 8.24
CA GLU A 143 -0.80 0.52 8.22
C GLU A 143 -1.17 1.57 7.16
N GLY A 144 -1.55 1.13 5.96
CA GLY A 144 -2.08 2.00 4.91
C GLY A 144 -3.30 2.79 5.38
N ARG A 145 -4.28 2.12 6.00
CA ARG A 145 -5.48 2.77 6.56
C ARG A 145 -5.16 3.79 7.65
N ALA A 146 -4.23 3.48 8.55
CA ALA A 146 -3.81 4.40 9.61
C ALA A 146 -3.16 5.66 9.03
N ASN A 147 -2.23 5.51 8.07
CA ASN A 147 -1.57 6.63 7.41
C ASN A 147 -2.56 7.50 6.64
N ARG A 148 -3.50 6.87 5.91
CA ARG A 148 -4.60 7.58 5.23
C ARG A 148 -5.46 8.35 6.22
N MET A 149 -5.84 7.75 7.34
CA MET A 149 -6.66 8.41 8.37
C MET A 149 -5.96 9.68 8.90
N VAL A 150 -4.65 9.63 9.16
CA VAL A 150 -3.87 10.79 9.61
C VAL A 150 -3.85 11.90 8.55
N LEU A 151 -3.67 11.54 7.26
CA LEU A 151 -3.71 12.50 6.16
C LEU A 151 -5.09 13.15 6.02
N VAL A 152 -6.16 12.34 6.01
CA VAL A 152 -7.55 12.80 5.95
C VAL A 152 -7.86 13.74 7.11
N GLN A 153 -7.45 13.41 8.34
CA GLN A 153 -7.64 14.28 9.51
C GLN A 153 -6.91 15.63 9.36
N LYS A 154 -5.67 15.62 8.88
CA LYS A 154 -4.89 16.85 8.63
C LYS A 154 -5.58 17.73 7.59
N VAL A 155 -6.01 17.14 6.48
CA VAL A 155 -6.74 17.85 5.41
C VAL A 155 -8.05 18.38 5.96
N SER A 156 -8.89 17.54 6.57
CA SER A 156 -10.19 17.91 7.15
C SER A 156 -10.08 19.05 8.16
N ALA A 157 -9.08 19.03 9.05
CA ALA A 157 -8.83 20.11 10.00
C ALA A 157 -8.51 21.46 9.33
N LYS A 158 -7.88 21.43 8.16
CA LYS A 158 -7.49 22.61 7.38
C LYS A 158 -8.62 23.08 6.46
N SER A 159 -9.31 22.15 5.80
CA SER A 159 -10.50 22.39 4.98
C SER A 159 -11.62 23.10 5.74
N LYS A 160 -11.77 22.80 7.04
CA LYS A 160 -12.71 23.52 7.93
C LYS A 160 -12.41 25.01 8.07
N LYS A 161 -11.17 25.44 7.85
CA LYS A 161 -10.78 26.86 7.87
C LYS A 161 -10.95 27.50 6.50
N SER A 162 -10.46 26.82 5.45
CA SER A 162 -10.62 27.24 4.06
C SER A 162 -10.40 26.04 3.15
N PHE A 163 -11.16 25.98 2.06
CA PHE A 163 -11.03 24.93 1.06
C PHE A 163 -9.61 24.89 0.46
N GLU A 164 -9.06 26.07 0.17
CA GLU A 164 -7.73 26.25 -0.42
C GLU A 164 -6.64 25.70 0.50
N ALA A 165 -6.74 26.02 1.80
CA ALA A 165 -5.80 25.52 2.80
C ALA A 165 -5.88 23.99 2.96
N GLY A 166 -7.07 23.41 2.87
CA GLY A 166 -7.24 21.95 2.86
C GLY A 166 -6.63 21.30 1.63
N LEU A 167 -6.88 21.88 0.45
CA LEU A 167 -6.37 21.36 -0.82
C LEU A 167 -4.85 21.42 -0.91
N LEU A 168 -4.21 22.50 -0.43
CA LEU A 168 -2.75 22.65 -0.39
C LEU A 168 -2.06 21.70 0.60
N VAL A 169 -2.80 21.20 1.58
CA VAL A 169 -2.31 20.19 2.52
C VAL A 169 -2.42 18.79 1.92
N ALA A 170 -3.42 18.57 1.06
CA ALA A 170 -3.61 17.30 0.37
C ALA A 170 -2.67 17.16 -0.84
N LEU A 171 -2.49 18.24 -1.62
CA LEU A 171 -1.74 18.27 -2.87
C LEU A 171 -0.85 19.51 -2.91
N SER A 172 0.36 19.38 -3.45
CA SER A 172 1.24 20.53 -3.63
C SER A 172 0.71 21.50 -4.69
N ALA A 173 1.04 22.79 -4.55
CA ALA A 173 0.66 23.80 -5.52
C ALA A 173 1.20 23.50 -6.93
N ASP A 174 2.38 22.89 -7.04
CA ASP A 174 2.97 22.47 -8.32
C ASP A 174 2.12 21.43 -9.04
N LEU A 175 1.56 20.44 -8.33
CA LEU A 175 0.69 19.43 -8.93
C LEU A 175 -0.60 20.08 -9.46
N ILE A 176 -1.19 20.96 -8.66
CA ILE A 176 -2.40 21.70 -9.05
C ILE A 176 -2.10 22.59 -10.27
N ARG A 177 -0.97 23.29 -10.27
CA ARG A 177 -0.52 24.17 -11.36
C ARG A 177 -0.41 23.40 -12.68
N ARG A 178 0.16 22.19 -12.68
CA ARG A 178 0.30 21.36 -13.89
C ARG A 178 -1.03 20.99 -14.55
N ARG A 179 -2.12 20.99 -13.78
CA ARG A 179 -3.45 20.67 -14.27
C ARG A 179 -4.14 21.86 -14.90
N ILE A 180 -3.76 23.09 -14.54
CA ILE A 180 -4.35 24.31 -15.09
C ILE A 180 -3.89 24.50 -16.55
N PRO A 181 -4.78 24.87 -17.49
CA PRO A 181 -4.40 25.14 -18.87
C PRO A 181 -3.32 26.24 -18.93
N VAL A 182 -2.25 25.98 -19.70
CA VAL A 182 -1.07 26.86 -19.81
C VAL A 182 -1.46 28.30 -20.13
N LYS A 183 -2.40 28.50 -21.08
CA LYS A 183 -2.86 29.83 -21.47
C LYS A 183 -3.54 30.61 -20.34
N VAL A 184 -4.21 29.91 -19.42
CA VAL A 184 -4.84 30.53 -18.23
C VAL A 184 -3.76 30.97 -17.24
N LEU A 185 -2.71 30.15 -17.07
CA LEU A 185 -1.56 30.50 -16.24
C LEU A 185 -0.79 31.70 -16.79
N GLU A 186 -0.51 31.73 -18.10
CA GLU A 186 0.18 32.84 -18.76
C GLU A 186 -0.56 34.16 -18.54
N LEU A 187 -1.88 34.19 -18.79
CA LEU A 187 -2.71 35.38 -18.57
C LEU A 187 -2.76 35.80 -17.10
N ALA A 188 -2.76 34.85 -16.18
CA ALA A 188 -2.73 35.15 -14.75
C ALA A 188 -1.37 35.76 -14.35
N VAL A 189 -0.26 35.22 -14.84
CA VAL A 189 1.09 35.76 -14.58
C VAL A 189 1.26 37.16 -15.19
N GLU A 190 0.78 37.38 -16.42
CA GLU A 190 0.81 38.71 -17.05
C GLU A 190 0.03 39.76 -16.26
N ARG A 191 -1.09 39.36 -15.64
CA ARG A 191 -1.99 40.27 -14.93
C ARG A 191 -1.60 40.50 -13.47
N PHE A 192 -1.15 39.46 -12.78
CA PHE A 192 -0.94 39.46 -11.33
C PHE A 192 0.54 39.31 -10.93
N GLY A 193 1.44 39.02 -11.88
CA GLY A 193 2.85 38.77 -11.61
C GLY A 193 3.11 37.34 -11.13
N GLU A 194 4.00 37.18 -10.16
CA GLU A 194 4.28 35.87 -9.56
C GLU A 194 3.06 35.37 -8.78
N LEU A 195 2.65 34.13 -9.05
CA LEU A 195 1.48 33.52 -8.42
C LEU A 195 1.92 32.72 -7.19
N ASP A 196 1.37 33.07 -6.03
CA ASP A 196 1.53 32.26 -4.82
C ASP A 196 0.67 30.98 -4.86
N ASP A 197 0.92 30.07 -3.92
CA ASP A 197 0.22 28.79 -3.83
C ASP A 197 -1.31 28.95 -3.69
N SER A 198 -1.76 29.98 -2.96
CA SER A 198 -3.18 30.25 -2.77
C SER A 198 -3.83 30.74 -4.05
N MET A 199 -3.15 31.60 -4.82
CA MET A 199 -3.60 32.10 -6.12
C MET A 199 -3.67 30.99 -7.15
N ILE A 200 -2.74 30.02 -7.12
CA ILE A 200 -2.79 28.84 -7.99
C ILE A 200 -4.06 28.04 -7.73
N VAL A 201 -4.42 27.83 -6.45
CA VAL A 201 -5.66 27.11 -6.11
C VAL A 201 -6.91 27.88 -6.51
N GLU A 202 -6.95 29.20 -6.27
CA GLU A 202 -8.06 30.04 -6.70
C GLU A 202 -8.21 30.05 -8.23
N LEU A 203 -7.10 30.06 -8.96
CA LEU A 203 -7.12 29.95 -10.41
C LEU A 203 -7.63 28.58 -10.87
N ALA A 204 -7.24 27.50 -10.20
CA ALA A 204 -7.76 26.16 -10.48
C ALA A 204 -9.27 26.07 -10.21
N LYS A 205 -9.75 26.65 -9.10
CA LYS A 205 -11.18 26.77 -8.80
C LYS A 205 -11.92 27.55 -9.87
N ALA A 206 -11.37 28.68 -10.32
CA ALA A 206 -11.98 29.49 -11.37
C ALA A 206 -12.03 28.76 -12.72
N CYS A 207 -11.02 27.93 -13.02
CA CYS A 207 -10.93 27.18 -14.27
C CYS A 207 -11.85 25.95 -14.30
N PHE A 208 -11.93 25.20 -13.20
CA PHE A 208 -12.59 23.90 -13.15
C PHE A 208 -13.90 23.89 -12.36
N GLY A 209 -14.15 24.90 -11.53
CA GLY A 209 -15.31 24.99 -10.65
C GLY A 209 -15.47 23.73 -9.80
N VAL A 210 -16.69 23.21 -9.75
CA VAL A 210 -17.06 21.99 -9.01
C VAL A 210 -16.37 20.73 -9.53
N GLN A 211 -15.83 20.73 -10.75
CA GLN A 211 -15.12 19.58 -11.31
C GLN A 211 -13.66 19.49 -10.87
N LEU A 212 -13.17 20.46 -10.07
CA LEU A 212 -11.77 20.52 -9.64
C LEU A 212 -11.28 19.20 -9.03
N LEU A 213 -12.00 18.65 -8.04
CA LEU A 213 -11.60 17.39 -7.39
C LEU A 213 -11.60 16.21 -8.38
N SER A 214 -12.53 16.18 -9.33
CA SER A 214 -12.55 15.17 -10.38
C SER A 214 -11.35 15.26 -11.32
N LYS A 215 -10.84 16.47 -11.60
CA LYS A 215 -9.64 16.67 -12.44
C LYS A 215 -8.35 16.32 -11.72
N LEU A 216 -8.35 16.44 -10.39
CA LEU A 216 -7.22 16.10 -9.52
C LEU A 216 -7.25 14.66 -9.00
N ARG A 217 -8.21 13.83 -9.45
CA ARG A 217 -8.40 12.46 -8.94
C ARG A 217 -7.11 11.64 -8.93
N ALA A 218 -6.39 11.62 -10.05
CA ALA A 218 -5.14 10.85 -10.16
C ALA A 218 -4.06 11.39 -9.21
N ASP A 219 -4.00 12.70 -9.02
CA ASP A 219 -3.06 13.33 -8.10
C ASP A 219 -3.39 12.98 -6.63
N PHE A 220 -4.68 12.88 -6.29
CA PHE A 220 -5.13 12.36 -4.99
C PHE A 220 -4.79 10.88 -4.79
N GLU A 221 -4.96 10.03 -5.82
CA GLU A 221 -4.56 8.62 -5.75
C GLU A 221 -3.05 8.47 -5.50
N GLU A 222 -2.22 9.23 -6.23
CA GLU A 222 -0.76 9.23 -6.05
C GLU A 222 -0.34 9.77 -4.68
N ALA A 223 -1.08 10.74 -4.12
CA ALA A 223 -0.88 11.25 -2.77
C ALA A 223 -1.39 10.29 -1.67
N GLY A 224 -1.87 9.09 -2.03
CA GLY A 224 -2.30 8.05 -1.10
C GLY A 224 -3.73 8.20 -0.59
N PHE A 225 -4.56 9.05 -1.23
CA PHE A 225 -5.99 9.10 -0.96
C PHE A 225 -6.74 8.06 -1.81
N GLU A 226 -7.94 7.68 -1.38
CA GLU A 226 -8.82 6.76 -2.13
C GLU A 226 -10.04 7.52 -2.69
N PRO A 227 -9.87 8.38 -3.70
CA PRO A 227 -10.99 9.11 -4.29
C PRO A 227 -11.98 8.16 -4.97
N PRO A 228 -13.26 8.58 -5.08
CA PRO A 228 -14.28 7.82 -5.78
C PRO A 228 -13.94 7.68 -7.27
N VAL A 229 -14.39 6.57 -7.87
CA VAL A 229 -14.23 6.34 -9.32
C VAL A 229 -14.89 7.45 -10.14
N GLN A 230 -16.02 7.98 -9.68
CA GLN A 230 -16.76 9.05 -10.35
C GLN A 230 -17.25 10.09 -9.34
N PHE A 231 -17.07 11.37 -9.71
CA PHE A 231 -17.63 12.52 -9.00
C PHE A 231 -18.97 12.92 -9.66
N ALA A 232 -19.95 12.03 -9.58
CA ALA A 232 -21.29 12.21 -10.15
C ALA A 232 -22.36 12.33 -9.05
N GLY A 233 -22.01 12.89 -7.90
CA GLY A 233 -22.94 13.08 -6.79
C GLY A 233 -23.40 11.79 -6.11
N GLY A 234 -22.78 10.64 -6.40
CA GLY A 234 -23.08 9.36 -5.75
C GLY A 234 -22.68 9.34 -4.27
N ARG A 235 -23.12 8.30 -3.54
CA ARG A 235 -22.86 8.16 -2.09
C ARG A 235 -21.37 8.17 -1.76
N SER A 236 -20.55 7.42 -2.50
CA SER A 236 -19.09 7.36 -2.28
C SER A 236 -18.42 8.72 -2.44
N ALA A 237 -18.80 9.47 -3.49
CA ALA A 237 -18.25 10.81 -3.71
C ALA A 237 -18.64 11.80 -2.62
N ARG A 238 -19.88 11.76 -2.15
CA ARG A 238 -20.34 12.62 -1.05
C ARG A 238 -19.60 12.32 0.24
N VAL A 239 -19.49 11.04 0.61
CA VAL A 239 -18.77 10.61 1.83
C VAL A 239 -17.31 11.05 1.77
N TRP A 240 -16.62 10.79 0.66
CA TRP A 240 -15.20 11.15 0.52
C TRP A 240 -14.95 12.66 0.62
N VAL A 241 -15.79 13.47 -0.04
CA VAL A 241 -15.69 14.94 0.03
C VAL A 241 -15.99 15.45 1.44
N GLU A 242 -16.99 14.88 2.11
CA GLU A 242 -17.35 15.23 3.49
C GLU A 242 -16.27 14.84 4.51
N GLU A 243 -15.64 13.67 4.35
CA GLU A 243 -14.53 13.20 5.20
C GLU A 243 -13.33 14.15 5.13
N LEU A 244 -12.99 14.63 3.92
CA LEU A 244 -11.96 15.65 3.71
C LEU A 244 -12.37 17.05 4.14
N GLY A 245 -13.62 17.24 4.58
CA GLY A 245 -14.16 18.53 5.02
C GLY A 245 -14.36 19.53 3.88
N PHE A 246 -14.45 19.07 2.64
CA PHE A 246 -14.70 19.91 1.46
C PHE A 246 -16.20 20.16 1.24
N PRO A 247 -16.57 21.23 0.51
CA PRO A 247 -17.97 21.48 0.18
C PRO A 247 -18.58 20.38 -0.70
N ARG A 248 -19.81 19.95 -0.37
CA ARG A 248 -20.49 18.83 -1.04
C ARG A 248 -20.72 19.03 -2.54
N GLU A 249 -20.74 20.27 -3.03
CA GLU A 249 -20.82 20.60 -4.47
C GLU A 249 -19.67 19.98 -5.29
N TYR A 250 -18.51 19.77 -4.69
CA TYR A 250 -17.37 19.11 -5.34
C TYR A 250 -17.53 17.59 -5.47
N ALA A 251 -18.54 16.98 -4.84
CA ALA A 251 -18.88 15.57 -5.08
C ALA A 251 -19.51 15.35 -6.47
N GLY A 252 -19.85 16.44 -7.17
CA GLY A 252 -20.56 16.44 -8.44
C GLY A 252 -22.07 16.31 -8.27
N PHE A 253 -22.77 16.36 -9.41
CA PHE A 253 -24.21 16.26 -9.48
C PHE A 253 -24.63 14.91 -10.03
N GLU A 254 -25.74 14.39 -9.52
CA GLU A 254 -26.35 13.16 -10.02
C GLU A 254 -26.86 13.41 -11.44
N SER A 255 -26.10 12.94 -12.42
CA SER A 255 -26.56 12.87 -13.80
C SER A 255 -27.75 11.91 -13.85
N ALA A 256 -28.92 12.42 -14.25
CA ALA A 256 -30.09 11.59 -14.51
C ALA A 256 -29.67 10.46 -15.47
N SER A 257 -29.79 9.20 -15.04
CA SER A 257 -29.50 8.08 -15.93
C SER A 257 -30.50 8.15 -17.08
N LEU A 258 -30.01 8.15 -18.32
CA LEU A 258 -30.87 7.95 -19.47
C LEU A 258 -31.65 6.65 -19.27
N ASP A 259 -32.95 6.69 -19.52
CA ASP A 259 -33.78 5.50 -19.45
C ASP A 259 -33.18 4.40 -20.35
N PRO A 260 -33.15 3.14 -19.89
CA PRO A 260 -32.59 2.05 -20.66
C PRO A 260 -33.29 1.96 -22.02
N LEU A 261 -32.50 2.04 -23.10
CA LEU A 261 -32.99 1.90 -24.47
C LEU A 261 -33.50 0.45 -24.65
N LEU A 262 -34.83 0.29 -24.73
CA LEU A 262 -35.45 -0.98 -25.09
C LEU A 262 -35.46 -1.08 -26.62
N GLU A 263 -34.46 -1.77 -27.18
CA GLU A 263 -34.44 -2.13 -28.60
C GLU A 263 -35.41 -3.31 -28.81
N VAL A 264 -36.54 -3.06 -29.46
CA VAL A 264 -37.51 -4.09 -29.84
C VAL A 264 -37.23 -4.44 -31.29
N ASP A 265 -36.89 -5.70 -31.56
CA ASP A 265 -36.78 -6.21 -32.91
C ASP A 265 -38.11 -6.01 -33.65
N GLY A 266 -38.04 -5.38 -34.82
CA GLY A 266 -39.21 -5.15 -35.67
C GLY A 266 -39.88 -6.48 -36.06
N PRO A 267 -41.18 -6.46 -36.40
CA PRO A 267 -41.86 -7.66 -36.91
C PRO A 267 -41.06 -8.24 -38.09
N PRO A 268 -40.71 -9.54 -38.06
CA PRO A 268 -39.98 -10.12 -39.18
C PRO A 268 -40.84 -10.04 -40.44
N ASP A 269 -40.24 -9.60 -41.55
CA ASP A 269 -40.88 -9.61 -42.87
C ASP A 269 -40.96 -11.06 -43.35
N LEU A 270 -42.04 -11.73 -42.99
CA LEU A 270 -42.26 -13.13 -43.33
C LEU A 270 -42.84 -13.21 -44.75
N PRO A 271 -42.23 -14.01 -45.65
CA PRO A 271 -42.78 -14.23 -46.98
C PRO A 271 -44.11 -14.97 -46.90
N ASP A 272 -44.89 -14.89 -47.99
CA ASP A 272 -46.16 -15.61 -48.11
C ASP A 272 -46.01 -17.11 -47.80
N LEU A 273 -47.04 -17.66 -47.14
CA LEU A 273 -47.07 -19.07 -46.76
C LEU A 273 -47.02 -19.96 -48.01
N HIS A 274 -46.13 -20.95 -48.00
CA HIS A 274 -46.09 -21.94 -49.06
C HIS A 274 -47.39 -22.76 -49.07
N PRO A 275 -47.90 -23.23 -50.24
CA PRO A 275 -49.17 -23.98 -50.32
C PRO A 275 -49.24 -25.26 -49.47
N TYR A 276 -48.10 -25.79 -49.04
CA TYR A 276 -48.06 -26.87 -48.04
C TYR A 276 -48.33 -26.35 -46.62
N GLN A 277 -47.74 -25.22 -46.24
CA GLN A 277 -47.92 -24.58 -44.93
C GLN A 277 -49.34 -24.07 -44.75
N GLU A 278 -49.98 -23.58 -45.83
CA GLU A 278 -51.40 -23.20 -45.80
C GLU A 278 -52.29 -24.40 -45.46
N ARG A 279 -52.05 -25.56 -46.11
CA ARG A 279 -52.78 -26.79 -45.82
C ARG A 279 -52.57 -27.27 -44.38
N VAL A 280 -51.35 -27.16 -43.86
CA VAL A 280 -51.05 -27.50 -42.46
C VAL A 280 -51.71 -26.51 -41.49
N ARG A 281 -51.69 -25.20 -41.77
CA ARG A 281 -52.40 -24.17 -41.00
C ARG A 281 -53.89 -24.46 -40.95
N ASP A 282 -54.49 -24.78 -42.09
CA ASP A 282 -55.93 -25.03 -42.19
C ASP A 282 -56.29 -26.31 -41.42
N ALA A 283 -55.50 -27.37 -41.54
CA ALA A 283 -55.67 -28.59 -40.76
C ALA A 283 -55.48 -28.37 -39.24
N MET A 284 -54.51 -27.53 -38.84
CA MET A 284 -54.33 -27.15 -37.44
C MET A 284 -55.52 -26.33 -36.91
N GLN A 285 -56.03 -25.38 -37.69
CA GLN A 285 -57.21 -24.60 -37.31
C GLN A 285 -58.46 -25.48 -37.21
N GLU A 286 -58.60 -26.44 -38.11
CA GLU A 286 -59.71 -27.41 -38.10
C GLU A 286 -59.62 -28.35 -36.90
N LEU A 287 -58.41 -28.79 -36.52
CA LEU A 287 -58.15 -29.56 -35.31
C LEU A 287 -58.46 -28.76 -34.04
N LEU A 288 -58.07 -27.49 -33.99
CA LEU A 288 -58.34 -26.59 -32.85
C LEU A 288 -59.82 -26.20 -32.75
N ARG A 289 -60.57 -26.23 -33.85
CA ARG A 289 -62.01 -25.93 -33.90
C ARG A 289 -62.91 -27.16 -33.75
N SER A 290 -62.37 -28.37 -33.89
CA SER A 290 -63.12 -29.61 -33.71
C SER A 290 -63.20 -29.96 -32.22
N PRO A 291 -64.38 -29.89 -31.56
CA PRO A 291 -64.52 -30.38 -30.20
C PRO A 291 -64.33 -31.90 -30.20
N GLN A 292 -63.37 -32.40 -29.41
CA GLN A 292 -63.23 -33.82 -29.16
C GLN A 292 -64.51 -34.33 -28.47
N VAL A 293 -65.22 -35.26 -29.12
CA VAL A 293 -66.27 -36.08 -28.51
C VAL A 293 -65.66 -37.40 -28.08
#